data_AF-A0A7S4AYP3-F1
#
_entry.id   AF-A0A7S4AYP3-F1
#
_cell.length_a   1.000
_cell.length_b   1.000
_cell.length_c   1.000
_cell.angle_alpha   90.00
_cell.angle_beta   90.00
_cell.angle_gamma   90.00
#
_symmetry.space_group_name_H-M   'P 1'
#
loop_
_entity.id
_entity.type
_entity.pdbx_description
1 polymer ?
#
loop_
_entity_poly.entity_id
_entity_poly.type
_entity_poly.pdbx_seq_one_letter_code
_entity_poly.pdbx_strand_id
1 'polypeptide(L)'
;MNTADLHLTAKLQYMLSHGADTRDLHEFLKASGIGKLGPRLSLICRARERPAADSLHTLEGRPLPILPVELPSARLSVALVGHSGYFSGLSYGGATRASLSLIRELRRQCGDNLELVALAQRPMPEGLVYKLIDARVGTLPWEGSFILVGDEESLANALKGRQYDLVISLTIEESVLRFAHSLSSNCIWAMAHNYYLPPFGPFCRVTPTAEHVQLLHSTNCILSPCQHHADFLQRWCPVPSLRVEPLFAADYNYFHLRQPDGTIGLPPSMRPWECTHRFVTLVSPCPAKGLSVLLALAERNPSIDFAAVPTQWTDELSRNMLAGRTNITVLEPHEDVGVILGRTRVLLAPSLWQECCPLIVMEATLRGVPCVSSDVFGVPEANKNTNLVVPTSLCFDHARGLLLHGTTNAELEQKLGRKPPLISSRDRKQNFARAVREIALEDEVAPFENVLLPLLRDEEILRRESSKCRSLSVDFAEARQDNLAAMLHALALDLPCSAVDRPGLLDSLSNRGIKFVQLNICDLQQQLPAGSAEPPLHKHFSSPACYRVLHRPYVLLRAAPSVMAEVLSIAPHGQSLYCDAELNGWVRLSATALEGHGAIRRMWALVDGAALGLGLLLQLL
;
A
#
# COMPACT_ATOMS: atom_id res chain seq x y z
N MET A 1 7.60 -43.92 18.18
CA MET A 1 7.76 -44.71 16.94
C MET A 1 9.24 -45.01 16.80
N ASN A 2 9.61 -46.26 16.53
CA ASN A 2 11.02 -46.60 16.32
C ASN A 2 11.49 -46.00 14.97
N THR A 3 12.78 -45.76 14.79
CA THR A 3 13.35 -45.15 13.57
C THR A 3 13.00 -45.93 12.29
N ALA A 4 12.78 -47.25 12.40
CA ALA A 4 12.29 -48.09 11.31
C ALA A 4 10.86 -47.73 10.83
N ASP A 5 9.96 -47.37 11.76
CA ASP A 5 8.56 -47.03 11.44
C ASP A 5 8.45 -45.66 10.74
N LEU A 6 9.31 -44.71 11.14
CA LEU A 6 9.38 -43.39 10.49
C LEU A 6 9.87 -43.51 9.05
N HIS A 7 10.88 -44.36 8.82
CA HIS A 7 11.42 -44.57 7.47
C HIS A 7 10.41 -45.25 6.55
N LEU A 8 9.66 -46.22 7.06
CA LEU A 8 8.59 -46.88 6.30
C LEU A 8 7.45 -45.91 5.97
N THR A 9 7.04 -45.07 6.93
CA THR A 9 5.96 -44.09 6.74
C THR A 9 6.33 -43.04 5.71
N ALA A 10 7.56 -42.50 5.76
CA ALA A 10 8.06 -41.55 4.78
C ALA A 10 8.13 -42.15 3.37
N LYS A 11 8.51 -43.43 3.25
CA LYS A 11 8.60 -44.11 1.95
C LYS A 11 7.23 -44.42 1.34
N LEU A 12 6.24 -44.79 2.17
CA LEU A 12 4.85 -44.95 1.74
C LEU A 12 4.23 -43.62 1.30
N GLN A 13 4.47 -42.53 2.03
CA GLN A 13 4.02 -41.19 1.64
C GLN A 13 4.67 -40.73 0.33
N TYR A 14 5.96 -41.02 0.14
CA TYR A 14 6.67 -40.74 -1.11
C TYR A 14 6.07 -41.53 -2.29
N MET A 15 5.79 -42.83 -2.13
CA MET A 15 5.18 -43.63 -3.18
C MET A 15 3.77 -43.13 -3.54
N LEU A 16 2.97 -42.77 -2.54
CA LEU A 16 1.62 -42.22 -2.74
C LEU A 16 1.63 -40.85 -3.44
N SER A 17 2.58 -39.97 -3.10
CA SER A 17 2.71 -38.66 -3.74
C SER A 17 3.25 -38.73 -5.18
N HIS A 18 3.79 -39.89 -5.58
CA HIS A 18 4.32 -40.14 -6.92
C HIS A 18 3.46 -41.15 -7.71
N GLY A 19 2.19 -41.30 -7.33
CA GLY A 19 1.19 -42.02 -8.12
C GLY A 19 1.26 -43.54 -8.06
N ALA A 20 1.95 -44.12 -7.07
CA ALA A 20 1.97 -45.58 -6.88
C ALA A 20 0.56 -46.12 -6.66
N ASP A 21 0.22 -47.20 -7.38
CA ASP A 21 -1.10 -47.80 -7.29
C ASP A 21 -1.22 -48.77 -6.09
N THR A 22 -2.40 -49.36 -5.93
CA THR A 22 -2.66 -50.30 -4.83
C THR A 22 -1.84 -51.59 -4.91
N ARG A 23 -1.37 -51.98 -6.10
CA ARG A 23 -0.53 -53.15 -6.32
C ARG A 23 0.92 -52.85 -5.94
N ASP A 24 1.44 -51.69 -6.31
CA ASP A 24 2.80 -51.23 -5.96
C ASP A 24 3.01 -51.15 -4.44
N LEU A 25 2.02 -50.57 -3.75
CA LEU A 25 2.02 -50.48 -2.29
C LEU A 25 1.95 -51.86 -1.63
N HIS A 26 1.20 -52.79 -2.22
CA HIS A 26 1.06 -54.14 -1.70
C HIS A 26 2.37 -54.95 -1.86
N GLU A 27 3.06 -54.85 -3.01
CA GLU A 27 4.36 -55.50 -3.20
C GLU A 27 5.44 -54.92 -2.29
N PHE A 28 5.47 -53.59 -2.10
CA PHE A 28 6.41 -52.93 -1.19
C PHE A 28 6.22 -53.37 0.27
N LEU A 29 4.98 -53.47 0.74
CA LEU A 29 4.67 -53.93 2.10
C LEU A 29 5.02 -55.41 2.30
N LYS A 30 4.82 -56.23 1.26
CA LYS A 30 5.18 -57.66 1.26
C LYS A 30 6.71 -57.83 1.30
N ALA A 31 7.45 -57.08 0.50
CA ALA A 31 8.92 -57.08 0.49
C ALA A 31 9.51 -56.57 1.82
N SER A 32 8.81 -55.69 2.51
CA SER A 32 9.21 -55.15 3.83
C SER A 32 8.83 -56.07 5.01
N GLY A 33 8.31 -57.28 4.75
CA GLY A 33 7.97 -58.27 5.77
C GLY A 33 6.66 -58.01 6.54
N ILE A 34 5.84 -57.06 6.10
CA ILE A 34 4.63 -56.61 6.81
C ILE A 34 3.42 -57.33 6.21
N GLY A 35 3.26 -58.61 6.55
CA GLY A 35 2.28 -59.50 5.91
C GLY A 35 0.80 -59.32 6.30
N LYS A 36 0.44 -58.39 7.21
CA LYS A 36 -0.94 -58.28 7.71
C LYS A 36 -1.40 -56.82 7.94
N LEU A 37 -1.72 -56.11 6.86
CA LEU A 37 -2.53 -54.87 6.92
C LEU A 37 -3.73 -54.88 5.95
N GLY A 38 -4.14 -56.07 5.50
CA GLY A 38 -5.25 -56.27 4.56
C GLY A 38 -6.59 -55.61 4.92
N PRO A 39 -7.01 -55.47 6.20
CA PRO A 39 -8.29 -54.84 6.53
C PRO A 39 -8.27 -53.31 6.63
N ARG A 40 -7.08 -52.67 6.73
CA ARG A 40 -6.97 -51.21 6.95
C ARG A 40 -6.86 -50.40 5.66
N LEU A 41 -6.34 -51.00 4.58
CA LEU A 41 -6.24 -50.34 3.29
C LEU A 41 -7.59 -50.19 2.58
N SER A 42 -8.54 -51.13 2.77
CA SER A 42 -9.89 -51.02 2.20
C SER A 42 -10.72 -49.86 2.77
N LEU A 43 -10.37 -49.38 3.98
CA LEU A 43 -11.01 -48.23 4.62
C LEU A 43 -10.50 -46.89 4.04
N ILE A 44 -9.25 -46.84 3.60
CA ILE A 44 -8.64 -45.66 2.96
C ILE A 44 -9.18 -45.51 1.52
N CYS A 45 -9.43 -46.62 0.82
CA CYS A 45 -9.94 -46.57 -0.56
C CYS A 45 -11.47 -46.38 -0.65
N ARG A 46 -12.28 -46.85 0.31
CA ARG A 46 -13.76 -46.74 0.27
C ARG A 46 -14.31 -45.35 0.63
N ALA A 47 -13.51 -44.45 1.17
CA ALA A 47 -13.93 -43.08 1.50
C ALA A 47 -14.09 -42.16 0.26
N ARG A 48 -13.86 -42.66 -0.96
CA ARG A 48 -13.89 -41.87 -2.20
C ARG A 48 -15.11 -42.09 -3.12
N GLU A 49 -16.05 -42.99 -2.80
CA GLU A 49 -17.16 -43.32 -3.72
C GLU A 49 -18.53 -43.44 -3.02
N ARG A 50 -19.32 -42.34 -2.98
CA ARG A 50 -20.76 -42.28 -3.36
C ARG A 50 -21.41 -40.89 -3.15
N PRO A 51 -22.42 -40.49 -3.98
CA PRO A 51 -23.02 -39.15 -4.00
C PRO A 51 -24.47 -39.05 -3.41
N ALA A 52 -24.80 -37.84 -2.94
CA ALA A 52 -26.09 -37.13 -2.74
C ALA A 52 -27.40 -37.87 -2.36
N ALA A 53 -28.02 -37.48 -1.23
CA ALA A 53 -29.30 -36.72 -1.15
C ALA A 53 -29.89 -36.69 0.28
N ASP A 54 -30.56 -35.57 0.57
CA ASP A 54 -31.53 -35.26 1.63
C ASP A 54 -31.10 -34.75 3.03
N SER A 55 -31.80 -33.66 3.38
CA SER A 55 -32.03 -32.97 4.66
C SER A 55 -31.08 -31.84 5.10
N LEU A 56 -31.63 -30.62 5.02
CA LEU A 56 -31.21 -29.39 5.70
C LEU A 56 -31.20 -29.56 7.23
N HIS A 57 -30.14 -29.09 7.91
CA HIS A 57 -30.19 -28.07 8.98
C HIS A 57 -28.82 -27.92 9.68
N THR A 58 -28.28 -26.68 9.61
CA THR A 58 -27.47 -25.93 10.60
C THR A 58 -26.49 -26.62 11.57
N LEU A 59 -25.25 -26.08 11.54
CA LEU A 59 -24.28 -25.81 12.63
C LEU A 59 -22.91 -26.52 12.53
N GLU A 60 -21.89 -25.70 12.82
CA GLU A 60 -20.46 -25.96 13.08
C GLU A 60 -19.49 -25.93 11.89
N GLY A 61 -18.88 -24.75 11.75
CA GLY A 61 -17.82 -24.45 10.80
C GLY A 61 -16.49 -25.11 11.13
N ARG A 62 -15.99 -25.87 10.17
CA ARG A 62 -14.57 -26.03 9.86
C ARG A 62 -14.41 -25.91 8.35
N PRO A 63 -13.47 -25.12 7.82
CA PRO A 63 -13.22 -25.10 6.39
C PRO A 63 -12.67 -26.47 5.96
N LEU A 64 -13.25 -27.02 4.89
CA LEU A 64 -12.76 -28.23 4.22
C LEU A 64 -11.34 -27.99 3.69
N PRO A 65 -10.48 -29.03 3.67
CA PRO A 65 -9.15 -28.89 3.06
C PRO A 65 -9.30 -28.66 1.56
N ILE A 66 -8.86 -27.48 1.11
CA ILE A 66 -8.76 -27.13 -0.30
C ILE A 66 -7.59 -27.95 -0.88
N LEU A 67 -7.92 -29.00 -1.64
CA LEU A 67 -6.96 -29.61 -2.56
C LEU A 67 -6.58 -28.55 -3.62
N PRO A 68 -5.32 -28.50 -4.11
CA PRO A 68 -4.95 -27.59 -5.18
C PRO A 68 -5.79 -27.92 -6.40
N VAL A 69 -6.79 -27.09 -6.68
CA VAL A 69 -7.62 -27.22 -7.87
C VAL A 69 -6.80 -26.63 -9.02
N GLU A 70 -6.27 -27.49 -9.88
CA GLU A 70 -5.92 -27.06 -11.23
C GLU A 70 -7.24 -26.70 -11.94
N LEU A 71 -7.54 -25.40 -11.97
CA LEU A 71 -8.82 -24.86 -12.44
C LEU A 71 -8.87 -24.81 -13.98
N PRO A 72 -10.03 -25.11 -14.60
CA PRO A 72 -10.21 -25.01 -16.04
C PRO A 72 -10.04 -23.56 -16.53
N SER A 73 -9.43 -23.44 -17.69
CA SER A 73 -8.94 -22.25 -18.38
C SER A 73 -10.01 -21.29 -18.93
N ALA A 74 -11.00 -20.87 -18.14
CA ALA A 74 -11.83 -19.71 -18.48
C ALA A 74 -11.10 -18.44 -17.99
N ARG A 75 -10.09 -17.99 -18.74
CA ARG A 75 -9.28 -16.82 -18.37
C ARG A 75 -10.11 -15.55 -18.57
N LEU A 76 -10.71 -15.03 -17.50
CA LEU A 76 -11.37 -13.72 -17.49
C LEU A 76 -10.49 -12.67 -18.15
N SER A 77 -11.09 -11.84 -19.01
CA SER A 77 -10.46 -10.60 -19.42
C SER A 77 -10.61 -9.54 -18.35
N VAL A 78 -9.48 -9.12 -17.78
CA VAL A 78 -9.42 -8.19 -16.67
C VAL A 78 -8.67 -6.93 -17.07
N ALA A 79 -9.24 -5.76 -16.80
CA ALA A 79 -8.54 -4.49 -16.81
C ALA A 79 -8.33 -4.00 -15.37
N LEU A 80 -7.09 -3.78 -14.95
CA LEU A 80 -6.77 -3.14 -13.67
C LEU A 80 -6.38 -1.68 -13.92
N VAL A 81 -7.15 -0.78 -13.32
CA VAL A 81 -7.09 0.66 -13.57
C VAL A 81 -6.64 1.38 -12.31
N GLY A 82 -5.69 2.29 -12.40
CA GLY A 82 -5.25 3.11 -11.27
C GLY A 82 -4.51 4.36 -11.69
N HIS A 83 -4.16 5.21 -10.74
CA HIS A 83 -3.20 6.29 -11.00
C HIS A 83 -1.81 5.72 -11.28
N SER A 84 -1.01 6.40 -12.11
CA SER A 84 0.39 6.04 -12.37
C SER A 84 1.24 5.93 -11.09
N GLY A 85 0.86 6.60 -10.00
CA GLY A 85 1.47 6.46 -8.67
C GLY A 85 1.42 5.04 -8.08
N TYR A 86 0.35 4.27 -8.33
CA TYR A 86 0.21 2.89 -7.85
C TYR A 86 1.17 1.92 -8.57
N PHE A 87 1.62 2.30 -9.76
CA PHE A 87 2.45 1.47 -10.62
C PHE A 87 3.92 1.89 -10.63
N SER A 88 4.17 3.19 -10.41
CA SER A 88 5.50 3.79 -10.52
C SER A 88 6.42 3.55 -9.31
N GLY A 89 5.88 3.05 -8.20
CA GLY A 89 6.68 2.86 -6.97
C GLY A 89 7.14 4.16 -6.31
N LEU A 90 6.72 5.31 -6.83
CA LEU A 90 7.04 6.64 -6.29
C LEU A 90 6.43 6.91 -4.91
N SER A 91 5.48 6.06 -4.48
CA SER A 91 4.93 6.02 -3.14
C SER A 91 5.13 4.62 -2.55
N TYR A 92 5.93 4.50 -1.49
CA TYR A 92 6.19 3.25 -0.78
C TYR A 92 5.13 2.94 0.29
N GLY A 93 3.90 3.40 0.08
CA GLY A 93 2.78 3.17 0.98
C GLY A 93 2.27 1.72 0.97
N GLY A 94 1.53 1.34 2.01
CA GLY A 94 0.93 0.01 2.10
C GLY A 94 0.02 -0.33 0.92
N ALA A 95 -0.81 0.62 0.48
CA ALA A 95 -1.69 0.45 -0.68
C ALA A 95 -0.91 0.11 -1.96
N THR A 96 0.17 0.85 -2.27
CA THR A 96 1.03 0.57 -3.44
C THR A 96 1.60 -0.85 -3.39
N ARG A 97 2.17 -1.26 -2.23
CA ARG A 97 2.75 -2.62 -2.08
C ARG A 97 1.68 -3.72 -2.22
N ALA A 98 0.48 -3.48 -1.68
CA ALA A 98 -0.65 -4.39 -1.83
C ALA A 98 -1.10 -4.49 -3.30
N SER A 99 -1.25 -3.36 -4.00
CA SER A 99 -1.62 -3.33 -5.43
C SER A 99 -0.62 -4.08 -6.30
N LEU A 100 0.69 -3.97 -6.03
CA LEU A 100 1.71 -4.72 -6.77
C LEU A 100 1.59 -6.24 -6.58
N SER A 101 1.25 -6.67 -5.37
CA SER A 101 1.05 -8.11 -5.09
C SER A 101 -0.26 -8.60 -5.69
N LEU A 102 -1.31 -7.77 -5.66
CA LEU A 102 -2.57 -8.04 -6.36
C LEU A 102 -2.34 -8.21 -7.87
N ILE A 103 -1.54 -7.36 -8.50
CA ILE A 103 -1.18 -7.48 -9.93
C ILE A 103 -0.52 -8.82 -10.22
N ARG A 104 0.43 -9.26 -9.38
CA ARG A 104 1.11 -10.54 -9.53
C ARG A 104 0.13 -11.71 -9.46
N GLU A 105 -0.77 -11.68 -8.50
CA GLU A 105 -1.77 -12.73 -8.34
C GLU A 105 -2.79 -12.70 -9.50
N LEU A 106 -3.29 -11.53 -9.91
CA LEU A 106 -4.15 -11.41 -11.09
C LEU A 106 -3.47 -11.92 -12.36
N ARG A 107 -2.16 -11.67 -12.53
CA ARG A 107 -1.39 -12.18 -13.67
C ARG A 107 -1.29 -13.70 -13.63
N ARG A 108 -1.09 -14.29 -12.45
CA ARG A 108 -1.10 -15.75 -12.26
C ARG A 108 -2.43 -16.37 -12.68
N GLN A 109 -3.54 -15.70 -12.36
CA GLN A 109 -4.89 -16.18 -12.68
C GLN A 109 -5.29 -15.96 -14.16
N CYS A 110 -4.99 -14.77 -14.70
CA CYS A 110 -5.52 -14.34 -16.00
C CYS A 110 -4.52 -14.52 -17.16
N GLY A 111 -3.23 -14.69 -16.87
CA GLY A 111 -2.17 -14.72 -17.89
C GLY A 111 -2.18 -13.44 -18.73
N ASP A 112 -2.15 -13.58 -20.06
CA ASP A 112 -2.14 -12.45 -21.01
C ASP A 112 -3.47 -11.67 -21.07
N ASN A 113 -4.54 -12.17 -20.45
CA ASN A 113 -5.85 -11.51 -20.42
C ASN A 113 -5.96 -10.39 -19.38
N LEU A 114 -4.87 -10.12 -18.64
CA LEU A 114 -4.75 -8.96 -17.75
C LEU A 114 -4.14 -7.76 -18.47
N GLU A 115 -4.94 -6.70 -18.60
CA GLU A 115 -4.52 -5.39 -19.08
C GLU A 115 -4.32 -4.43 -17.90
N LEU A 116 -3.20 -3.70 -17.88
CA LEU A 116 -2.87 -2.75 -16.82
C LEU A 116 -2.90 -1.32 -17.38
N VAL A 117 -3.70 -0.47 -16.74
CA VAL A 117 -4.00 0.88 -17.23
C VAL A 117 -3.74 1.90 -16.13
N ALA A 118 -2.87 2.85 -16.43
CA ALA A 118 -2.41 3.88 -15.51
C ALA A 118 -2.79 5.27 -15.99
N LEU A 119 -3.74 5.90 -15.29
CA LEU A 119 -4.08 7.30 -15.49
C LEU A 119 -2.93 8.19 -15.03
N ALA A 120 -2.44 9.03 -15.93
CA ALA A 120 -1.41 10.00 -15.62
C ALA A 120 -2.00 11.13 -14.74
N GLN A 121 -1.38 11.38 -13.59
CA GLN A 121 -1.75 12.49 -12.71
C GLN A 121 -1.18 13.85 -13.15
N ARG A 122 -0.46 13.89 -14.27
CA ARG A 122 0.19 15.09 -14.82
C ARG A 122 -0.09 15.18 -16.32
N PRO A 123 -0.05 16.39 -16.90
CA PRO A 123 -0.24 16.57 -18.34
C PRO A 123 0.75 15.72 -19.11
N MET A 124 0.24 14.83 -19.96
CA MET A 124 1.01 14.11 -20.97
C MET A 124 0.77 14.80 -22.31
N PRO A 125 1.70 14.69 -23.28
CA PRO A 125 1.42 15.12 -24.64
C PRO A 125 0.13 14.44 -25.16
N GLU A 126 -0.79 15.26 -25.65
CA GLU A 126 -2.11 14.80 -26.12
C GLU A 126 -1.99 13.71 -27.19
N GLY A 127 -2.85 12.70 -27.10
CA GLY A 127 -2.95 11.63 -28.08
C GLY A 127 -1.84 10.58 -28.03
N LEU A 128 -0.96 10.61 -27.02
CA LEU A 128 0.08 9.60 -26.83
C LEU A 128 -0.25 8.63 -25.69
N VAL A 129 -0.10 7.34 -25.98
CA VAL A 129 -0.13 6.27 -24.99
C VAL A 129 1.26 5.66 -24.87
N TYR A 130 1.73 5.59 -23.63
CA TYR A 130 3.07 5.12 -23.32
C TYR A 130 3.03 3.67 -22.88
N LYS A 131 4.03 2.92 -23.32
CA LYS A 131 4.22 1.52 -22.96
C LYS A 131 5.40 1.45 -21.99
N LEU A 132 5.12 1.13 -20.73
CA LEU A 132 6.17 0.80 -19.77
C LEU A 132 6.55 -0.67 -19.92
N ILE A 133 7.81 -0.97 -20.25
CA ILE A 133 8.38 -2.32 -20.30
C ILE A 133 9.45 -2.43 -19.20
N ASP A 134 9.57 -3.59 -18.55
CA ASP A 134 10.57 -3.87 -17.52
C ASP A 134 10.57 -2.85 -16.36
N ALA A 135 9.38 -2.37 -16.00
CA ALA A 135 9.20 -1.53 -14.82
C ALA A 135 9.79 -2.24 -13.57
N ARG A 136 10.27 -1.46 -12.60
CA ARG A 136 10.67 -1.95 -11.28
C ARG A 136 10.06 -1.04 -10.24
N VAL A 137 9.54 -1.62 -9.16
CA VAL A 137 9.23 -0.85 -7.95
C VAL A 137 10.23 -1.28 -6.89
N GLY A 138 11.26 -0.46 -6.68
CA GLY A 138 12.42 -0.86 -5.88
C GLY A 138 13.14 -2.07 -6.49
N THR A 139 13.40 -3.08 -5.67
CA THR A 139 13.99 -4.38 -6.06
C THR A 139 12.98 -5.37 -6.66
N LEU A 140 11.68 -5.08 -6.66
CA LEU A 140 10.65 -5.98 -7.20
C LEU A 140 10.61 -5.89 -8.74
N PRO A 141 11.04 -6.94 -9.48
CA PRO A 141 10.90 -6.95 -10.93
C PRO A 141 9.42 -7.05 -11.30
N TRP A 142 9.03 -6.31 -12.35
CA TRP A 142 7.79 -6.55 -13.06
C TRP A 142 7.98 -7.75 -13.99
N GLU A 143 7.19 -8.80 -13.81
CA GLU A 143 7.23 -9.97 -14.70
C GLU A 143 6.17 -9.82 -15.82
N GLY A 144 6.64 -9.84 -17.07
CA GLY A 144 5.82 -10.13 -18.26
C GLY A 144 4.71 -9.15 -18.64
N SER A 145 4.71 -7.92 -18.14
CA SER A 145 3.57 -7.00 -18.27
C SER A 145 4.02 -5.63 -18.75
N PHE A 146 3.36 -5.09 -19.79
CA PHE A 146 3.47 -3.67 -20.08
C PHE A 146 2.26 -2.91 -19.54
N ILE A 147 2.49 -1.68 -19.09
CA ILE A 147 1.45 -0.79 -18.56
C ILE A 147 1.16 0.27 -19.61
N LEU A 148 -0.13 0.48 -19.91
CA LEU A 148 -0.56 1.62 -20.70
C LEU A 148 -0.68 2.83 -19.80
N VAL A 149 0.06 3.89 -20.11
CA VAL A 149 0.02 5.15 -19.36
C VAL A 149 -0.43 6.28 -20.29
N GLY A 150 -1.36 7.12 -19.83
CA GLY A 150 -1.86 8.26 -20.60
C GLY A 150 -2.89 9.06 -19.80
N ASP A 151 -3.36 10.16 -20.40
CA ASP A 151 -4.57 10.84 -19.93
C ASP A 151 -5.85 10.04 -20.25
N GLU A 152 -6.97 10.48 -19.68
CA GLU A 152 -8.27 9.80 -19.78
C GLU A 152 -8.71 9.62 -21.25
N GLU A 153 -8.60 10.66 -22.06
CA GLU A 153 -9.05 10.68 -23.47
C GLU A 153 -8.19 9.75 -24.34
N SER A 154 -6.87 9.84 -24.21
CA SER A 154 -5.91 9.04 -24.97
C SER A 154 -6.05 7.55 -24.65
N LEU A 155 -6.22 7.20 -23.37
CA LEU A 155 -6.46 5.82 -22.95
C LEU A 155 -7.84 5.31 -23.38
N ALA A 156 -8.89 6.11 -23.27
CA ALA A 156 -10.23 5.74 -23.73
C ALA A 156 -10.23 5.47 -25.25
N ASN A 157 -9.55 6.30 -26.03
CA ASN A 157 -9.40 6.09 -27.47
C ASN A 157 -8.58 4.83 -27.79
N ALA A 158 -7.48 4.59 -27.08
CA ALA A 158 -6.67 3.40 -27.27
C ALA A 158 -7.46 2.11 -26.96
N LEU A 159 -8.24 2.12 -25.88
CA LEU A 159 -9.00 0.95 -25.43
C LEU A 159 -10.38 0.84 -26.09
N LYS A 160 -10.72 1.72 -27.04
CA LYS A 160 -12.00 1.72 -27.74
C LYS A 160 -12.33 0.37 -28.37
N GLY A 161 -13.51 -0.17 -28.12
CA GLY A 161 -13.93 -1.47 -28.67
C GLY A 161 -13.29 -2.69 -28.00
N ARG A 162 -12.55 -2.52 -26.91
CA ARG A 162 -12.23 -3.59 -25.97
C ARG A 162 -13.46 -3.84 -25.09
N GLN A 163 -13.81 -5.11 -24.89
CA GLN A 163 -14.78 -5.54 -23.88
C GLN A 163 -14.01 -6.19 -22.74
N TYR A 164 -14.35 -5.97 -21.48
CA TYR A 164 -13.76 -6.70 -20.35
C TYR A 164 -14.82 -7.50 -19.62
N ASP A 165 -14.43 -8.64 -19.06
CA ASP A 165 -15.30 -9.38 -18.16
C ASP A 165 -15.33 -8.70 -16.79
N LEU A 166 -14.17 -8.19 -16.36
CA LEU A 166 -14.01 -7.45 -15.11
C LEU A 166 -13.10 -6.24 -15.31
N VAL A 167 -13.52 -5.08 -14.82
CA VAL A 167 -12.64 -3.93 -14.58
C VAL A 167 -12.46 -3.77 -13.08
N ILE A 168 -11.23 -3.68 -12.61
CA ILE A 168 -10.89 -3.42 -11.21
C ILE A 168 -10.25 -2.03 -11.12
N SER A 169 -10.91 -1.10 -10.44
CA SER A 169 -10.30 0.17 -10.04
C SER A 169 -9.48 -0.02 -8.78
N LEU A 170 -8.22 0.42 -8.75
CA LEU A 170 -7.33 0.39 -7.58
C LEU A 170 -7.68 1.46 -6.53
N THR A 171 -8.70 2.28 -6.77
CA THR A 171 -9.18 3.28 -5.81
C THR A 171 -10.66 3.58 -6.06
N ILE A 172 -11.34 4.09 -5.04
CA ILE A 172 -12.69 4.64 -5.13
C ILE A 172 -12.69 6.15 -5.43
N GLU A 173 -11.53 6.75 -5.72
CA GLU A 173 -11.47 8.15 -6.17
C GLU A 173 -12.28 8.36 -7.47
N GLU A 174 -13.05 9.45 -7.50
CA GLU A 174 -14.01 9.74 -8.56
C GLU A 174 -13.38 9.69 -9.97
N SER A 175 -12.17 10.22 -10.15
CA SER A 175 -11.50 10.27 -11.46
C SER A 175 -11.15 8.89 -12.00
N VAL A 176 -10.58 8.01 -11.18
CA VAL A 176 -10.22 6.65 -11.59
C VAL A 176 -11.48 5.81 -11.77
N LEU A 177 -12.46 5.98 -10.90
CA LEU A 177 -13.72 5.25 -10.98
C LEU A 177 -14.49 5.67 -12.24
N ARG A 178 -14.56 6.96 -12.57
CA ARG A 178 -15.18 7.45 -13.83
C ARG A 178 -14.55 6.80 -15.06
N PHE A 179 -13.22 6.77 -15.12
CA PHE A 179 -12.53 6.13 -16.23
C PHE A 179 -12.75 4.61 -16.25
N ALA A 180 -12.78 3.93 -15.10
CA ALA A 180 -13.13 2.52 -15.05
C ALA A 180 -14.54 2.25 -15.62
N HIS A 181 -15.51 3.13 -15.33
CA HIS A 181 -16.87 3.08 -15.89
C HIS A 181 -16.95 3.47 -17.37
N SER A 182 -15.95 4.16 -17.94
CA SER A 182 -15.91 4.47 -19.37
C SER A 182 -15.44 3.29 -20.22
N LEU A 183 -14.84 2.27 -19.61
CA LEU A 183 -14.45 1.03 -20.28
C LEU A 183 -15.64 0.08 -20.42
N SER A 184 -15.79 -0.51 -21.62
CA SER A 184 -16.84 -1.49 -21.88
C SER A 184 -16.57 -2.77 -21.08
N SER A 185 -17.41 -3.06 -20.08
CA SER A 185 -17.20 -4.19 -19.16
C SER A 185 -18.51 -4.81 -18.67
N ASN A 186 -18.46 -6.09 -18.29
CA ASN A 186 -19.62 -6.78 -17.70
C ASN A 186 -19.74 -6.51 -16.19
N CYS A 187 -18.61 -6.32 -15.51
CA CYS A 187 -18.53 -6.13 -14.07
C CYS A 187 -17.42 -5.13 -13.71
N ILE A 188 -17.68 -4.29 -12.71
CA ILE A 188 -16.74 -3.30 -12.19
C ILE A 188 -16.57 -3.50 -10.68
N TRP A 189 -15.35 -3.78 -10.26
CA TRP A 189 -14.94 -3.80 -8.86
C TRP A 189 -14.06 -2.58 -8.56
N ALA A 190 -14.08 -2.09 -7.32
CA ALA A 190 -13.22 -0.99 -6.89
C ALA A 190 -12.57 -1.28 -5.54
N MET A 191 -11.28 -1.00 -5.40
CA MET A 191 -10.58 -1.10 -4.13
C MET A 191 -10.75 0.18 -3.32
N ALA A 192 -11.05 0.05 -2.03
CA ALA A 192 -11.08 1.16 -1.10
C ALA A 192 -9.96 1.00 -0.07
N HIS A 193 -9.02 1.95 -0.03
CA HIS A 193 -7.80 1.84 0.80
C HIS A 193 -7.79 2.76 2.02
N ASN A 194 -8.85 3.54 2.25
CA ASN A 194 -8.88 4.52 3.33
C ASN A 194 -10.32 4.93 3.69
N TYR A 195 -10.47 5.47 4.89
CA TYR A 195 -11.76 5.91 5.45
C TYR A 195 -12.16 7.35 5.08
N TYR A 196 -11.29 8.10 4.40
CA TYR A 196 -11.45 9.55 4.19
C TYR A 196 -11.83 9.93 2.76
N LEU A 197 -11.90 8.97 1.85
CA LEU A 197 -12.36 9.23 0.49
C LEU A 197 -13.89 9.43 0.48
N PRO A 198 -14.38 10.48 -0.20
CA PRO A 198 -15.82 10.62 -0.44
C PRO A 198 -16.34 9.40 -1.23
N PRO A 199 -17.66 9.15 -1.22
CA PRO A 199 -18.71 9.79 -0.42
C PRO A 199 -18.87 9.23 0.99
N PHE A 200 -17.86 8.53 1.53
CA PHE A 200 -18.03 7.74 2.75
C PHE A 200 -17.73 8.54 4.02
N GLY A 201 -18.79 8.73 4.81
CA GLY A 201 -18.69 8.85 6.26
C GLY A 201 -17.99 10.10 6.83
N PRO A 202 -17.74 10.08 8.17
CA PRO A 202 -17.33 11.25 8.95
C PRO A 202 -15.91 11.75 8.71
N PHE A 203 -15.05 10.91 8.14
CA PHE A 203 -13.64 11.22 7.96
C PHE A 203 -13.34 11.83 6.57
N CYS A 204 -14.37 12.15 5.79
CA CYS A 204 -14.20 12.72 4.46
C CYS A 204 -13.50 14.10 4.50
N ARG A 205 -12.68 14.36 3.47
CA ARG A 205 -11.92 15.62 3.33
C ARG A 205 -12.56 16.61 2.39
N VAL A 206 -13.45 16.14 1.55
CA VAL A 206 -14.12 16.90 0.50
C VAL A 206 -15.55 16.42 0.42
N THR A 207 -16.43 17.32 0.00
CA THR A 207 -17.83 16.97 -0.24
C THR A 207 -17.91 16.03 -1.45
N PRO A 208 -18.64 14.92 -1.37
CA PRO A 208 -18.89 14.11 -2.55
C PRO A 208 -19.67 14.86 -3.62
N THR A 209 -19.35 14.62 -4.88
CA THR A 209 -20.15 15.08 -6.01
C THR A 209 -21.32 14.13 -6.26
N ALA A 210 -22.39 14.63 -6.88
CA ALA A 210 -23.51 13.77 -7.30
C ALA A 210 -23.06 12.71 -8.32
N GLU A 211 -22.10 13.05 -9.17
CA GLU A 211 -21.49 12.14 -10.12
C GLU A 211 -20.74 10.99 -9.42
N HIS A 212 -19.98 11.28 -8.37
CA HIS A 212 -19.28 10.24 -7.60
C HIS A 212 -20.26 9.23 -6.99
N VAL A 213 -21.38 9.72 -6.43
CA VAL A 213 -22.44 8.84 -5.91
C VAL A 213 -23.08 8.02 -7.03
N GLN A 214 -23.30 8.61 -8.21
CA GLN A 214 -23.84 7.90 -9.37
C GLN A 214 -22.91 6.77 -9.85
N LEU A 215 -21.59 6.99 -9.85
CA LEU A 215 -20.61 5.95 -10.19
C LEU A 215 -20.65 4.77 -9.19
N LEU A 216 -20.96 5.03 -7.93
CA LEU A 216 -21.15 3.96 -6.94
C LEU A 216 -22.39 3.12 -7.22
N HIS A 217 -23.48 3.71 -7.72
CA HIS A 217 -24.68 2.96 -8.10
C HIS A 217 -24.42 1.94 -9.22
N SER A 218 -23.49 2.25 -10.14
CA SER A 218 -23.09 1.36 -11.22
C SER A 218 -21.94 0.41 -10.86
N THR A 219 -21.32 0.57 -9.70
CA THR A 219 -20.21 -0.30 -9.26
C THR A 219 -20.76 -1.60 -8.67
N ASN A 220 -20.26 -2.75 -9.10
CA ASN A 220 -20.78 -4.05 -8.66
C ASN A 220 -20.28 -4.46 -7.28
N CYS A 221 -19.05 -4.13 -6.93
CA CYS A 221 -18.45 -4.48 -5.64
C CYS A 221 -17.34 -3.51 -5.24
N ILE A 222 -17.29 -3.14 -3.95
CA ILE A 222 -16.11 -2.54 -3.34
C ILE A 222 -15.34 -3.60 -2.56
N LEU A 223 -14.03 -3.69 -2.81
CA LEU A 223 -13.10 -4.56 -2.12
C LEU A 223 -12.35 -3.76 -1.04
N SER A 224 -12.48 -4.20 0.20
CA SER A 224 -11.93 -3.54 1.37
C SER A 224 -10.78 -4.35 1.98
N PRO A 225 -9.64 -3.75 2.35
CA PRO A 225 -8.48 -4.47 2.91
C PRO A 225 -8.71 -5.13 4.27
N CYS A 226 -9.84 -4.87 4.94
CA CYS A 226 -10.25 -5.52 6.19
C CYS A 226 -11.77 -5.48 6.38
N GLN A 227 -12.27 -6.25 7.34
CA GLN A 227 -13.70 -6.35 7.66
C GLN A 227 -14.23 -5.04 8.28
N HIS A 228 -13.51 -4.45 9.23
CA HIS A 228 -13.91 -3.20 9.89
C HIS A 228 -14.12 -2.09 8.86
N HIS A 229 -13.24 -2.00 7.87
CA HIS A 229 -13.37 -1.02 6.80
C HIS A 229 -14.54 -1.37 5.86
N ALA A 230 -14.80 -2.65 5.59
CA ALA A 230 -15.98 -3.07 4.82
C ALA A 230 -17.28 -2.65 5.53
N ASP A 231 -17.36 -2.92 6.82
CA ASP A 231 -18.50 -2.56 7.67
C ASP A 231 -18.68 -1.04 7.76
N PHE A 232 -17.58 -0.29 7.88
CA PHE A 232 -17.59 1.17 7.84
C PHE A 232 -18.15 1.69 6.52
N LEU A 233 -17.63 1.20 5.39
CA LEU A 233 -18.10 1.63 4.07
C LEU A 233 -19.57 1.27 3.90
N GLN A 234 -20.00 0.06 4.27
CA GLN A 234 -21.40 -0.35 4.19
C GLN A 234 -22.32 0.55 5.04
N ARG A 235 -21.89 0.91 6.26
CA ARG A 235 -22.63 1.77 7.19
C ARG A 235 -22.80 3.20 6.65
N TRP A 236 -21.75 3.73 6.03
CA TRP A 236 -21.69 5.12 5.59
C TRP A 236 -21.91 5.33 4.08
N CYS A 237 -22.09 4.25 3.32
CA CYS A 237 -22.32 4.32 1.88
C CYS A 237 -23.63 5.09 1.59
N PRO A 238 -23.62 6.05 0.64
CA PRO A 238 -24.86 6.66 0.16
C PRO A 238 -25.71 5.72 -0.68
N VAL A 239 -25.17 4.56 -1.10
CA VAL A 239 -25.84 3.53 -1.91
C VAL A 239 -26.02 2.26 -1.06
N PRO A 240 -27.17 2.07 -0.37
CA PRO A 240 -27.35 0.95 0.56
C PRO A 240 -27.24 -0.44 -0.08
N SER A 241 -27.53 -0.54 -1.38
CA SER A 241 -27.45 -1.80 -2.14
C SER A 241 -26.04 -2.13 -2.63
N LEU A 242 -25.06 -1.21 -2.47
CA LEU A 242 -23.70 -1.45 -2.92
C LEU A 242 -23.08 -2.56 -2.07
N ARG A 243 -22.58 -3.59 -2.73
CA ARG A 243 -21.88 -4.71 -2.11
C ARG A 243 -20.47 -4.28 -1.71
N VAL A 244 -20.13 -4.43 -0.43
CA VAL A 244 -18.77 -4.24 0.08
C VAL A 244 -18.26 -5.54 0.67
N GLU A 245 -17.12 -6.02 0.19
CA GLU A 245 -16.53 -7.30 0.60
C GLU A 245 -15.09 -7.10 1.10
N PRO A 246 -14.64 -7.85 2.12
CA PRO A 246 -13.25 -7.86 2.49
C PRO A 246 -12.39 -8.58 1.44
N LEU A 247 -11.21 -8.02 1.15
CA LEU A 247 -10.10 -8.60 0.40
C LEU A 247 -8.79 -8.19 1.10
N PHE A 248 -8.40 -8.99 2.09
CA PHE A 248 -7.16 -8.87 2.84
C PHE A 248 -5.95 -9.15 1.94
N ALA A 249 -4.79 -8.61 2.33
CA ALA A 249 -3.53 -8.88 1.63
C ALA A 249 -3.19 -10.39 1.53
N ALA A 250 -3.61 -11.17 2.53
CA ALA A 250 -3.47 -12.62 2.50
C ALA A 250 -4.29 -13.29 1.38
N ASP A 251 -5.43 -12.71 0.99
CA ASP A 251 -6.34 -13.28 -0.02
C ASP A 251 -5.73 -13.34 -1.43
N TYR A 252 -4.70 -12.52 -1.66
CA TYR A 252 -3.94 -12.47 -2.92
C TYR A 252 -2.44 -12.69 -2.68
N ASN A 253 -2.12 -13.57 -1.72
CA ASN A 253 -0.79 -14.12 -1.50
C ASN A 253 0.31 -13.07 -1.22
N TYR A 254 -0.02 -11.87 -0.71
CA TYR A 254 0.95 -10.80 -0.43
C TYR A 254 2.13 -11.25 0.46
N PHE A 255 1.86 -12.10 1.46
CA PHE A 255 2.86 -12.56 2.42
C PHE A 255 3.69 -13.76 1.92
N HIS A 256 3.41 -14.29 0.73
CA HIS A 256 4.19 -15.36 0.12
C HIS A 256 5.39 -14.76 -0.61
N LEU A 257 6.56 -14.90 0.00
CA LEU A 257 7.80 -14.32 -0.49
C LEU A 257 8.65 -15.42 -1.12
N ARG A 258 9.38 -15.03 -2.18
CA ARG A 258 10.42 -15.89 -2.75
C ARG A 258 11.62 -15.93 -1.80
N GLN A 259 11.98 -17.14 -1.37
CA GLN A 259 13.09 -17.40 -0.47
C GLN A 259 14.41 -17.52 -1.26
N PRO A 260 15.59 -17.42 -0.59
CA PRO A 260 16.89 -17.57 -1.24
C PRO A 260 17.10 -18.91 -1.95
N ASP A 261 16.45 -19.97 -1.48
CA ASP A 261 16.48 -21.31 -2.09
C ASP A 261 15.53 -21.46 -3.30
N GLY A 262 14.83 -20.38 -3.67
CA GLY A 262 13.89 -20.33 -4.79
C GLY A 262 12.46 -20.78 -4.45
N THR A 263 12.20 -21.26 -3.24
CA THR A 263 10.84 -21.62 -2.80
C THR A 263 9.99 -20.38 -2.57
N ILE A 264 8.66 -20.54 -2.64
CA ILE A 264 7.69 -19.47 -2.33
C ILE A 264 6.94 -19.89 -1.07
N GLY A 265 6.92 -19.02 -0.06
CA GLY A 265 6.29 -19.33 1.22
C GLY A 265 6.19 -18.14 2.14
N LEU A 266 5.51 -18.34 3.27
CA LEU A 266 5.44 -17.36 4.36
C LEU A 266 6.84 -17.03 4.90
N PRO A 267 7.04 -15.83 5.47
CA PRO A 267 8.36 -15.41 5.90
C PRO A 267 8.94 -16.29 7.04
N PRO A 268 10.27 -16.44 7.10
CA PRO A 268 10.92 -17.22 8.14
C PRO A 268 10.66 -16.63 9.53
N SER A 269 10.68 -17.49 10.54
CA SER A 269 10.54 -17.04 11.93
C SER A 269 11.80 -16.30 12.38
N MET A 270 11.59 -15.23 13.14
CA MET A 270 12.61 -14.52 13.91
C MET A 270 12.56 -14.96 15.37
N ARG A 271 13.55 -14.51 16.13
CA ARG A 271 13.75 -14.85 17.54
C ARG A 271 14.02 -13.56 18.32
N PRO A 272 12.96 -12.80 18.67
CA PRO A 272 13.09 -11.46 19.24
C PRO A 272 13.79 -11.38 20.61
N TRP A 273 14.07 -12.53 21.23
CA TRP A 273 14.90 -12.63 22.44
C TRP A 273 16.41 -12.66 22.18
N GLU A 274 16.85 -12.83 20.93
CA GLU A 274 18.27 -12.78 20.57
C GLU A 274 18.81 -11.34 20.60
N CYS A 275 20.08 -11.17 20.96
CA CYS A 275 20.68 -9.85 21.24
C CYS A 275 20.69 -8.87 20.05
N THR A 276 20.52 -9.35 18.81
CA THR A 276 20.36 -8.50 17.63
C THR A 276 19.05 -7.72 17.65
N HIS A 277 18.02 -8.26 18.31
CA HIS A 277 16.71 -7.65 18.47
C HIS A 277 16.72 -6.76 19.71
N ARG A 278 17.08 -5.48 19.51
CA ARG A 278 17.29 -4.53 20.60
C ARG A 278 16.09 -3.62 20.84
N PHE A 279 15.42 -3.21 19.77
CA PHE A 279 14.57 -2.02 19.81
C PHE A 279 13.08 -2.30 20.01
N VAL A 280 12.41 -1.38 20.70
CA VAL A 280 10.98 -1.13 20.49
C VAL A 280 10.84 -0.21 19.28
N THR A 281 10.32 -0.73 18.18
CA THR A 281 10.38 -0.02 16.88
C THR A 281 9.02 0.53 16.47
N LEU A 282 8.96 1.82 16.09
CA LEU A 282 7.83 2.43 15.38
C LEU A 282 8.23 2.76 13.93
N VAL A 283 7.46 2.26 12.98
CA VAL A 283 7.63 2.59 11.55
C VAL A 283 6.76 3.77 11.17
N SER A 284 7.33 4.72 10.43
CA SER A 284 6.70 5.96 9.97
C SER A 284 6.15 6.84 11.09
N PRO A 285 6.95 7.23 12.12
CA PRO A 285 6.45 8.10 13.17
C PRO A 285 5.89 9.40 12.61
N CYS A 286 4.64 9.69 12.93
CA CYS A 286 3.92 10.93 12.65
C CYS A 286 2.70 10.99 13.60
N PRO A 287 1.97 12.12 13.70
CA PRO A 287 0.80 12.23 14.59
C PRO A 287 -0.20 11.07 14.42
N ALA A 288 -0.54 10.74 13.16
CA ALA A 288 -1.49 9.66 12.85
C ALA A 288 -1.01 8.27 13.30
N LYS A 289 0.31 8.04 13.29
CA LYS A 289 0.95 6.76 13.61
C LYS A 289 1.37 6.65 15.09
N GLY A 290 0.95 7.61 15.91
CA GLY A 290 1.20 7.60 17.35
C GLY A 290 2.59 8.10 17.75
N LEU A 291 3.10 9.12 17.04
CA LEU A 291 4.33 9.82 17.45
C LEU A 291 4.26 10.26 18.92
N SER A 292 3.14 10.86 19.34
CA SER A 292 2.92 11.31 20.73
C SER A 292 3.07 10.19 21.76
N VAL A 293 2.63 8.96 21.43
CA VAL A 293 2.76 7.77 22.27
C VAL A 293 4.21 7.30 22.34
N LEU A 294 4.93 7.25 21.21
CA LEU A 294 6.35 6.90 21.19
C LEU A 294 7.18 7.87 22.05
N LEU A 295 6.96 9.18 21.90
CA LEU A 295 7.69 10.20 22.65
C LEU A 295 7.44 10.07 24.16
N ALA A 296 6.18 9.87 24.57
CA ALA A 296 5.82 9.67 25.97
C ALA A 296 6.46 8.40 26.55
N LEU A 297 6.43 7.27 25.82
CA LEU A 297 7.07 6.03 26.25
C LEU A 297 8.59 6.19 26.42
N ALA A 298 9.24 6.88 25.48
CA ALA A 298 10.68 7.13 25.51
C ALA A 298 11.10 7.99 26.71
N GLU A 299 10.33 9.03 27.03
CA GLU A 299 10.59 9.92 28.17
C GLU A 299 10.41 9.21 29.51
N ARG A 300 9.38 8.36 29.63
CA ARG A 300 9.07 7.60 30.85
C ARG A 300 10.02 6.43 31.09
N ASN A 301 10.62 5.90 30.01
CA ASN A 301 11.48 4.72 30.08
C ASN A 301 12.87 4.99 29.47
N PRO A 302 13.71 5.81 30.14
CA PRO A 302 15.00 6.23 29.59
C PRO A 302 16.01 5.07 29.41
N SER A 303 15.78 3.92 30.05
CA SER A 303 16.62 2.72 29.91
C SER A 303 16.23 1.81 28.75
N ILE A 304 15.09 2.05 28.10
CA ILE A 304 14.62 1.27 26.95
C ILE A 304 15.15 1.90 25.67
N ASP A 305 15.70 1.06 24.80
CA ASP A 305 16.11 1.47 23.46
C ASP A 305 14.92 1.44 22.50
N PHE A 306 14.51 2.62 22.04
CA PHE A 306 13.49 2.78 21.01
C PHE A 306 14.14 2.96 19.64
N ALA A 307 13.43 2.56 18.60
CA ALA A 307 13.77 2.86 17.22
C ALA A 307 12.62 3.52 16.48
N ALA A 308 12.97 4.48 15.63
CA ALA A 308 12.07 5.12 14.69
C ALA A 308 12.54 4.83 13.26
N VAL A 309 11.65 4.41 12.37
CA VAL A 309 11.96 4.22 10.94
C VAL A 309 11.19 5.25 10.11
N PRO A 310 11.78 6.42 9.80
CA PRO A 310 11.10 7.45 9.04
C PRO A 310 10.80 7.01 7.60
N THR A 311 9.59 7.30 7.12
CA THR A 311 9.22 7.12 5.70
C THR A 311 8.66 8.43 5.14
N GLN A 312 7.97 8.39 3.99
CA GLN A 312 7.28 9.54 3.41
C GLN A 312 6.25 10.22 4.33
N TRP A 313 5.79 9.53 5.38
CA TRP A 313 4.84 10.09 6.37
C TRP A 313 5.52 10.84 7.51
N THR A 314 6.85 10.69 7.68
CA THR A 314 7.60 11.31 8.77
C THR A 314 8.23 12.62 8.28
N ASP A 315 7.53 13.72 8.57
CA ASP A 315 7.95 15.07 8.19
C ASP A 315 9.15 15.56 9.02
N GLU A 316 9.71 16.70 8.61
CA GLU A 316 10.89 17.29 9.25
C GLU A 316 10.63 17.66 10.72
N LEU A 317 9.43 18.15 11.04
CA LEU A 317 9.06 18.45 12.42
C LEU A 317 9.05 17.18 13.28
N SER A 318 8.50 16.07 12.77
CA SER A 318 8.51 14.78 13.45
C SER A 318 9.94 14.27 13.64
N ARG A 319 10.82 14.43 12.63
CA ARG A 319 12.25 14.08 12.74
C ARG A 319 12.96 14.87 13.84
N ASN A 320 12.69 16.16 13.94
CA ASN A 320 13.26 17.02 14.98
C ASN A 320 12.79 16.59 16.38
N MET A 321 11.51 16.20 16.52
CA MET A 321 11.01 15.65 17.78
C MET A 321 11.73 14.35 18.17
N LEU A 322 11.96 13.44 17.22
CA LEU A 322 12.69 12.19 17.46
C LEU A 322 14.15 12.44 17.88
N ALA A 323 14.85 13.33 17.17
CA ALA A 323 16.25 13.67 17.45
C ALA A 323 16.48 14.29 18.83
N GLY A 324 15.43 14.84 19.45
CA GLY A 324 15.49 15.41 20.79
C GLY A 324 15.58 14.39 21.95
N ARG A 325 15.47 13.09 21.69
CA ARG A 325 15.56 12.04 22.73
C ARG A 325 16.76 11.13 22.51
N THR A 326 17.56 10.91 23.56
CA THR A 326 18.80 10.13 23.50
C THR A 326 18.58 8.62 23.39
N ASN A 327 17.41 8.12 23.79
CA ASN A 327 17.05 6.70 23.74
C ASN A 327 16.18 6.34 22.52
N ILE A 328 16.08 7.23 21.52
CA ILE A 328 15.44 6.93 20.23
C ILE A 328 16.52 6.88 19.14
N THR A 329 16.72 5.70 18.57
CA THR A 329 17.59 5.52 17.40
C THR A 329 16.79 5.67 16.12
N VAL A 330 17.18 6.59 15.24
CA VAL A 330 16.60 6.69 13.89
C VAL A 330 17.26 5.64 13.00
N LEU A 331 16.46 4.69 12.50
CA LEU A 331 16.88 3.66 11.57
C LEU A 331 16.53 4.06 10.14
N GLU A 332 17.41 3.70 9.20
CA GLU A 332 17.13 3.89 7.78
C GLU A 332 15.97 2.98 7.33
N PRO A 333 15.01 3.51 6.54
CA PRO A 333 13.99 2.68 5.92
C PRO A 333 14.64 1.70 4.93
N HIS A 334 14.06 0.50 4.81
CA HIS A 334 14.58 -0.56 3.97
C HIS A 334 13.44 -1.26 3.22
N GLU A 335 13.69 -1.69 1.98
CA GLU A 335 12.69 -2.37 1.14
C GLU A 335 12.35 -3.77 1.67
N ASP A 336 13.36 -4.50 2.13
CA ASP A 336 13.16 -5.71 2.92
C ASP A 336 12.89 -5.34 4.39
N VAL A 337 11.63 -5.46 4.79
CA VAL A 337 11.17 -5.25 6.17
C VAL A 337 11.91 -6.17 7.17
N GLY A 338 12.44 -7.30 6.72
CA GLY A 338 13.24 -8.22 7.52
C GLY A 338 14.49 -7.56 8.11
N VAL A 339 15.11 -6.61 7.40
CA VAL A 339 16.28 -5.85 7.91
C VAL A 339 15.91 -4.99 9.11
N ILE A 340 14.72 -4.39 9.11
CA ILE A 340 14.20 -3.60 10.23
C ILE A 340 13.78 -4.54 11.37
N LEU A 341 13.02 -5.58 11.05
CA LEU A 341 12.46 -6.50 12.05
C LEU A 341 13.52 -7.36 12.74
N GLY A 342 14.63 -7.69 12.06
CA GLY A 342 15.77 -8.39 12.65
C GLY A 342 16.50 -7.59 13.75
N ARG A 343 16.19 -6.29 13.88
CA ARG A 343 16.65 -5.41 14.96
C ARG A 343 15.55 -5.09 15.99
N THR A 344 14.34 -5.53 15.74
CA THR A 344 13.13 -5.17 16.49
C THR A 344 12.78 -6.28 17.48
N ARG A 345 12.83 -5.95 18.77
CA ARG A 345 12.39 -6.85 19.86
C ARG A 345 10.87 -6.87 19.99
N VAL A 346 10.26 -5.70 19.91
CA VAL A 346 8.80 -5.50 19.92
C VAL A 346 8.46 -4.44 18.88
N LEU A 347 7.52 -4.72 17.98
CA LEU A 347 6.97 -3.70 17.10
C LEU A 347 5.93 -2.89 17.88
N LEU A 348 6.11 -1.57 17.95
CA LEU A 348 5.11 -0.65 18.48
C LEU A 348 4.29 -0.11 17.31
N ALA A 349 2.97 -0.34 17.34
CA ALA A 349 2.02 0.16 16.34
C ALA A 349 0.88 0.95 17.01
N PRO A 350 1.16 2.09 17.66
CA PRO A 350 0.21 2.85 18.46
C PRO A 350 -0.59 3.80 17.56
N SER A 351 -1.09 3.29 16.42
CA SER A 351 -1.78 4.13 15.43
C SER A 351 -3.01 4.79 16.06
N LEU A 352 -3.24 6.06 15.76
CA LEU A 352 -4.33 6.85 16.36
C LEU A 352 -5.41 7.23 15.33
N TRP A 353 -5.14 6.98 14.05
CA TRP A 353 -6.01 7.30 12.93
C TRP A 353 -6.76 6.08 12.38
N GLN A 354 -7.61 6.34 11.40
CA GLN A 354 -8.43 5.37 10.67
C GLN A 354 -7.59 4.40 9.82
N GLU A 355 -6.90 3.47 10.46
CA GLU A 355 -6.08 2.50 9.76
C GLU A 355 -6.93 1.32 9.22
N CYS A 356 -6.73 1.00 7.95
CA CYS A 356 -7.42 -0.06 7.25
C CYS A 356 -6.81 -1.42 7.60
N CYS A 357 -5.59 -1.68 7.16
CA CYS A 357 -4.90 -2.95 7.40
C CYS A 357 -3.40 -2.69 7.47
N PRO A 358 -2.82 -2.46 8.66
CA PRO A 358 -1.43 -2.09 8.80
C PRO A 358 -0.51 -3.27 8.47
N LEU A 359 -0.03 -3.33 7.22
CA LEU A 359 0.79 -4.44 6.72
C LEU A 359 2.00 -4.75 7.60
N ILE A 360 2.65 -3.73 8.18
CA ILE A 360 3.80 -3.90 9.08
C ILE A 360 3.48 -4.75 10.32
N VAL A 361 2.26 -4.68 10.85
CA VAL A 361 1.82 -5.49 11.99
C VAL A 361 1.75 -6.96 11.60
N MET A 362 1.19 -7.25 10.42
CA MET A 362 1.11 -8.62 9.89
C MET A 362 2.50 -9.13 9.49
N GLU A 363 3.34 -8.31 8.85
CA GLU A 363 4.71 -8.64 8.48
C GLU A 363 5.58 -9.00 9.70
N ALA A 364 5.40 -8.29 10.83
CA ALA A 364 6.07 -8.55 12.09
C ALA A 364 5.56 -9.81 12.79
N THR A 365 4.24 -9.92 12.97
CA THR A 365 3.64 -11.06 13.68
C THR A 365 3.81 -12.37 12.91
N LEU A 366 3.76 -12.37 11.57
CA LEU A 366 4.11 -13.53 10.75
C LEU A 366 5.54 -14.00 10.99
N ARG A 367 6.49 -13.09 11.25
CA ARG A 367 7.87 -13.43 11.62
C ARG A 367 8.03 -13.77 13.11
N GLY A 368 6.96 -13.71 13.91
CA GLY A 368 7.01 -13.94 15.35
C GLY A 368 7.58 -12.77 16.14
N VAL A 369 7.68 -11.57 15.57
CA VAL A 369 7.96 -10.36 16.35
C VAL A 369 6.64 -9.88 16.98
N PRO A 370 6.51 -9.86 18.31
CA PRO A 370 5.30 -9.36 18.97
C PRO A 370 5.04 -7.91 18.60
N CYS A 371 3.77 -7.58 18.41
CA CYS A 371 3.34 -6.22 18.14
C CYS A 371 2.44 -5.72 19.27
N VAL A 372 2.85 -4.63 19.94
CA VAL A 372 1.98 -3.87 20.84
C VAL A 372 1.30 -2.79 20.02
N SER A 373 -0.01 -2.89 19.85
CA SER A 373 -0.77 -2.04 18.94
C SER A 373 -1.97 -1.41 19.62
N SER A 374 -2.48 -0.31 19.08
CA SER A 374 -3.77 0.24 19.51
C SER A 374 -4.96 -0.61 19.03
N ASP A 375 -6.15 -0.34 19.56
CA ASP A 375 -7.42 -1.00 19.18
C ASP A 375 -8.18 -0.28 18.05
N VAL A 376 -7.52 0.62 17.32
CA VAL A 376 -8.20 1.48 16.36
C VAL A 376 -8.54 0.76 15.05
N PHE A 377 -9.78 0.90 14.59
CA PHE A 377 -10.24 0.47 13.26
C PHE A 377 -9.83 -0.96 12.88
N GLY A 378 -9.07 -1.15 11.79
CA GLY A 378 -8.63 -2.48 11.35
C GLY A 378 -7.33 -2.98 11.99
N VAL A 379 -6.76 -2.26 12.96
CA VAL A 379 -5.56 -2.70 13.68
C VAL A 379 -5.80 -4.01 14.47
N PRO A 380 -6.93 -4.19 15.21
CA PRO A 380 -7.25 -5.46 15.87
C PRO A 380 -7.36 -6.65 14.91
N GLU A 381 -7.75 -6.41 13.65
CA GLU A 381 -7.79 -7.47 12.65
C GLU A 381 -6.41 -7.85 12.13
N ALA A 382 -5.46 -6.90 12.09
CA ALA A 382 -4.08 -7.17 11.71
C ALA A 382 -3.25 -7.77 12.85
N ASN A 383 -3.52 -7.39 14.11
CA ASN A 383 -2.87 -7.99 15.28
C ASN A 383 -3.78 -9.03 15.92
N LYS A 384 -3.67 -10.29 15.49
CA LYS A 384 -4.52 -11.37 16.02
C LYS A 384 -4.25 -11.72 17.48
N ASN A 385 -3.12 -11.31 18.06
CA ASN A 385 -2.86 -11.53 19.49
C ASN A 385 -3.48 -10.40 20.32
N THR A 386 -4.74 -10.59 20.71
CA THR A 386 -5.53 -9.61 21.47
C THR A 386 -4.92 -9.21 22.81
N ASN A 387 -4.03 -10.02 23.40
CA ASN A 387 -3.28 -9.67 24.61
C ASN A 387 -2.36 -8.46 24.41
N LEU A 388 -1.99 -8.16 23.16
CA LEU A 388 -1.09 -7.08 22.80
C LEU A 388 -1.80 -5.92 22.09
N VAL A 389 -3.13 -5.92 22.13
CA VAL A 389 -3.98 -4.84 21.60
C VAL A 389 -4.43 -3.96 22.77
N VAL A 390 -4.16 -2.67 22.66
CA VAL A 390 -4.30 -1.68 23.72
C VAL A 390 -5.47 -0.75 23.40
N PRO A 391 -6.50 -0.68 24.26
CA PRO A 391 -7.53 0.34 24.17
C PRO A 391 -6.95 1.75 24.26
N THR A 392 -7.34 2.64 23.35
CA THR A 392 -6.85 4.02 23.36
C THR A 392 -7.96 5.06 23.46
N SER A 393 -7.76 6.03 24.35
CA SER A 393 -8.55 7.26 24.48
C SER A 393 -7.95 8.43 23.70
N LEU A 394 -6.99 8.15 22.81
CA LEU A 394 -6.31 9.14 21.99
C LEU A 394 -6.65 8.89 20.51
N CYS A 395 -7.09 9.92 19.81
CA CYS A 395 -7.55 9.82 18.42
C CYS A 395 -6.91 10.89 17.55
N PHE A 396 -6.53 10.52 16.32
CA PHE A 396 -6.07 11.46 15.32
C PHE A 396 -7.07 11.59 14.17
N ASP A 397 -7.73 12.75 14.07
CA ASP A 397 -8.56 13.11 12.93
C ASP A 397 -7.67 13.56 11.77
N HIS A 398 -7.36 12.64 10.86
CA HIS A 398 -6.51 12.92 9.72
C HIS A 398 -7.10 13.92 8.72
N ALA A 399 -8.43 14.02 8.62
CA ALA A 399 -9.09 15.00 7.75
C ALA A 399 -8.89 16.42 8.27
N ARG A 400 -8.93 16.61 9.59
CA ARG A 400 -8.79 17.93 10.25
C ARG A 400 -7.39 18.22 10.77
N GLY A 401 -6.51 17.21 10.77
CA GLY A 401 -5.15 17.30 11.28
C GLY A 401 -5.09 17.45 12.80
N LEU A 402 -6.11 17.00 13.54
CA LEU A 402 -6.23 17.20 14.98
C LEU A 402 -5.89 15.93 15.75
N LEU A 403 -5.09 16.08 16.80
CA LEU A 403 -4.97 15.10 17.87
C LEU A 403 -6.02 15.42 18.94
N LEU A 404 -6.78 14.42 19.38
CA LEU A 404 -7.87 14.54 20.32
C LEU A 404 -7.61 13.63 21.51
N HIS A 405 -7.35 14.26 22.66
CA HIS A 405 -7.16 13.61 23.94
C HIS A 405 -8.49 13.23 24.60
N GLY A 406 -8.50 12.14 25.36
CA GLY A 406 -9.69 11.66 26.07
C GLY A 406 -10.91 11.39 25.17
N THR A 407 -10.70 11.13 23.87
CA THR A 407 -11.76 10.89 22.88
C THR A 407 -11.45 9.61 22.11
N THR A 408 -12.36 8.65 22.19
CA THR A 408 -12.26 7.41 21.42
C THR A 408 -12.63 7.65 19.94
N ASN A 409 -12.19 6.75 19.07
CA ASN A 409 -12.54 6.80 17.65
C ASN A 409 -14.05 6.66 17.41
N ALA A 410 -14.76 5.87 18.22
CA ALA A 410 -16.20 5.70 18.12
C ALA A 410 -16.96 6.99 18.48
N GLU A 411 -16.53 7.68 19.54
CA GLU A 411 -17.09 8.98 19.92
C GLU A 411 -16.84 10.04 18.84
N LEU A 412 -15.65 10.05 18.24
CA LEU A 412 -15.35 10.94 17.12
C LEU A 412 -16.24 10.64 15.90
N GLU A 413 -16.38 9.36 15.53
CA GLU A 413 -17.23 8.93 14.42
C GLU A 413 -18.68 9.40 14.62
N GLN A 414 -19.22 9.19 15.82
CA GLN A 414 -20.57 9.60 16.19
C GLN A 414 -20.73 11.13 16.15
N LYS A 415 -19.76 11.87 16.69
CA LYS A 415 -19.77 13.34 16.74
C LYS A 415 -19.74 13.96 15.34
N LEU A 416 -18.96 13.39 14.42
CA LEU A 416 -18.78 13.93 13.07
C LEU A 416 -19.97 13.60 12.15
N GLY A 417 -20.55 12.40 12.27
CA GLY A 417 -21.73 12.00 11.49
C GLY A 417 -21.55 12.03 9.97
N ARG A 418 -22.66 12.13 9.21
CA ARG A 418 -22.64 12.06 7.73
C ARG A 418 -22.11 13.31 7.03
N LYS A 419 -22.23 14.47 7.68
CA LYS A 419 -21.89 15.78 7.10
C LYS A 419 -20.87 16.47 7.99
N PRO A 420 -19.64 15.95 8.03
CA PRO A 420 -18.66 16.40 8.99
C PRO A 420 -18.10 17.77 8.53
N PRO A 421 -17.68 18.65 9.44
CA PRO A 421 -17.25 20.01 9.08
C PRO A 421 -15.93 19.97 8.29
N LEU A 422 -15.91 20.50 7.07
CA LEU A 422 -14.69 20.62 6.28
C LEU A 422 -13.88 21.83 6.74
N ILE A 423 -12.55 21.73 6.71
CA ILE A 423 -11.65 22.83 7.07
C ILE A 423 -10.72 23.17 5.91
N SER A 424 -10.18 24.39 5.92
CA SER A 424 -9.26 24.80 4.87
C SER A 424 -7.94 24.02 4.94
N SER A 425 -7.25 23.88 3.80
CA SER A 425 -5.91 23.30 3.74
C SER A 425 -4.91 24.03 4.64
N ARG A 426 -5.11 25.34 4.88
CA ARG A 426 -4.27 26.14 5.79
C ARG A 426 -4.50 25.73 7.24
N ASP A 427 -5.75 25.66 7.68
CA ASP A 427 -6.09 25.30 9.06
C ASP A 427 -5.66 23.87 9.36
N ARG A 428 -5.88 22.95 8.40
CA ARG A 428 -5.41 21.57 8.52
C ARG A 428 -3.89 21.49 8.72
N LYS A 429 -3.11 22.25 7.95
CA LYS A 429 -1.65 22.30 8.10
C LYS A 429 -1.23 22.84 9.48
N GLN A 430 -1.92 23.87 9.97
CA GLN A 430 -1.67 24.42 11.30
C GLN A 430 -2.00 23.42 12.41
N ASN A 431 -3.15 22.75 12.33
CA ASN A 431 -3.55 21.71 13.27
C ASN A 431 -2.53 20.56 13.28
N PHE A 432 -2.13 20.08 12.10
CA PHE A 432 -1.15 19.01 12.00
C PHE A 432 0.19 19.39 12.65
N ALA A 433 0.68 20.61 12.41
CA ALA A 433 1.90 21.10 13.03
C ALA A 433 1.80 21.22 14.57
N ARG A 434 0.60 21.46 15.11
CA ARG A 434 0.35 21.41 16.56
C ARG A 434 0.43 19.97 17.06
N ALA A 435 -0.29 19.06 16.40
CA ALA A 435 -0.32 17.64 16.75
C ALA A 435 1.06 16.96 16.76
N VAL A 436 2.01 17.39 15.90
CA VAL A 436 3.40 16.88 15.92
C VAL A 436 4.13 17.18 17.24
N ARG A 437 3.78 18.29 17.91
CA ARG A 437 4.43 18.73 19.15
C ARG A 437 3.75 18.22 20.41
N GLU A 438 2.59 17.59 20.27
CA GLU A 438 1.83 17.05 21.39
C GLU A 438 2.42 15.72 21.85
N ILE A 439 2.36 15.48 23.16
CA ILE A 439 2.84 14.26 23.82
C ILE A 439 1.63 13.63 24.52
N ALA A 440 1.51 12.31 24.45
CA ALA A 440 0.41 11.60 25.08
C ALA A 440 0.47 11.76 26.61
N LEU A 441 -0.69 11.88 27.25
CA LEU A 441 -0.80 12.01 28.70
C LEU A 441 -0.49 10.67 29.40
N GLU A 442 -0.25 10.73 30.71
CA GLU A 442 0.11 9.54 31.50
C GLU A 442 -0.96 8.43 31.43
N ASP A 443 -2.23 8.80 31.58
CA ASP A 443 -3.36 7.87 31.49
C ASP A 443 -3.56 7.32 30.07
N GLU A 444 -3.15 8.05 29.04
CA GLU A 444 -3.23 7.61 27.64
C GLU A 444 -2.09 6.67 27.25
N VAL A 445 -0.90 6.82 27.85
CA VAL A 445 0.29 6.00 27.56
C VAL A 445 0.44 4.79 28.48
N ALA A 446 -0.04 4.87 29.73
CA ALA A 446 0.06 3.80 30.72
C ALA A 446 -0.46 2.44 30.22
N PRO A 447 -1.58 2.34 29.46
CA PRO A 447 -2.03 1.08 28.89
C PRO A 447 -1.00 0.42 27.94
N PHE A 448 -0.31 1.22 27.13
CA PHE A 448 0.76 0.70 26.26
C PHE A 448 1.97 0.24 27.08
N GLU A 449 2.36 1.03 28.09
CA GLU A 449 3.46 0.71 28.99
C GLU A 449 3.22 -0.59 29.76
N ASN A 450 2.00 -0.81 30.26
CA ASN A 450 1.60 -2.01 31.00
C ASN A 450 1.71 -3.30 30.17
N VAL A 451 1.49 -3.23 28.85
CA VAL A 451 1.65 -4.37 27.93
C VAL A 451 3.10 -4.51 27.47
N LEU A 452 3.79 -3.39 27.23
CA LEU A 452 5.13 -3.35 26.69
C LEU A 452 6.19 -3.85 27.69
N LEU A 453 6.14 -3.36 28.94
CA LEU A 453 7.20 -3.63 29.92
C LEU A 453 7.36 -5.12 30.26
N PRO A 454 6.29 -5.93 30.42
CA PRO A 454 6.44 -7.38 30.61
C PRO A 454 7.21 -8.07 29.47
N LEU A 455 6.96 -7.70 28.21
CA LEU A 455 7.67 -8.27 27.04
C LEU A 455 9.17 -7.96 27.04
N LEU A 456 9.57 -6.85 27.66
CA LEU A 456 10.97 -6.42 27.70
C LEU A 456 11.72 -6.97 28.92
N ARG A 457 11.00 -7.17 30.04
CA ARG A 457 11.58 -7.59 31.32
C ARG A 457 11.59 -9.11 31.52
N ASP A 458 10.67 -9.83 30.88
CA ASP A 458 10.50 -11.27 31.04
C ASP A 458 10.62 -11.98 29.68
N GLU A 459 11.69 -12.77 29.51
CA GLU A 459 11.95 -13.51 28.28
C GLU A 459 10.93 -14.65 28.05
N GLU A 460 10.38 -15.25 29.11
CA GLU A 460 9.37 -16.31 28.99
C GLU A 460 8.07 -15.73 28.43
N ILE A 461 7.65 -14.55 28.93
CA ILE A 461 6.51 -13.82 28.37
C ILE A 461 6.79 -13.45 26.91
N LEU A 462 7.97 -12.92 26.59
CA LEU A 462 8.36 -12.57 25.23
C LEU A 462 8.26 -13.76 24.27
N ARG A 463 8.83 -14.92 24.65
CA ARG A 463 8.82 -16.15 23.86
C ARG A 463 7.39 -16.67 23.65
N ARG A 464 6.58 -16.67 24.71
CA ARG A 464 5.18 -17.11 24.65
C ARG A 464 4.37 -16.24 23.70
N GLU A 465 4.42 -14.92 23.85
CA GLU A 465 3.66 -14.00 23.00
C GLU A 465 4.19 -13.97 21.56
N SER A 466 5.51 -14.12 21.36
CA SER A 466 6.15 -14.29 20.04
C SER A 466 5.60 -15.52 19.31
N SER A 467 5.60 -16.68 19.98
CA SER A 467 5.06 -17.93 19.41
C SER A 467 3.57 -17.81 19.09
N LYS A 468 2.80 -17.20 20.00
CA LYS A 468 1.36 -17.00 19.83
C LYS A 468 1.04 -16.08 18.64
N CYS A 469 1.73 -14.93 18.54
CA CYS A 469 1.60 -14.01 17.41
C CYS A 469 1.88 -14.72 16.08
N ARG A 470 2.96 -15.51 16.00
CA ARG A 470 3.30 -16.25 14.77
C ARG A 470 2.23 -17.26 14.40
N SER A 471 1.81 -18.10 15.34
CA SER A 471 0.79 -19.12 15.08
C SER A 471 -0.48 -18.49 14.53
N LEU A 472 -1.01 -17.47 15.22
CA LEU A 472 -2.27 -16.82 14.83
C LEU A 472 -2.17 -16.13 13.47
N SER A 473 -1.03 -15.50 13.15
CA SER A 473 -0.84 -14.82 11.86
C SER A 473 -0.61 -15.79 10.71
N VAL A 474 0.06 -16.93 10.96
CA VAL A 474 0.20 -18.01 9.97
C VAL A 474 -1.17 -18.62 9.68
N ASP A 475 -1.93 -19.01 10.72
CA ASP A 475 -3.28 -19.55 10.57
C ASP A 475 -4.18 -18.58 9.78
N PHE A 476 -4.09 -17.28 10.08
CA PHE A 476 -4.83 -16.24 9.36
C PHE A 476 -4.45 -16.16 7.87
N ALA A 477 -3.15 -16.22 7.56
CA ALA A 477 -2.65 -16.10 6.19
C ALA A 477 -2.96 -17.36 5.36
N GLU A 478 -2.77 -18.55 5.94
CA GLU A 478 -3.01 -19.83 5.28
C GLU A 478 -4.51 -20.06 5.02
N ALA A 479 -5.38 -19.74 5.98
CA ALA A 479 -6.83 -19.84 5.80
C ALA A 479 -7.43 -18.92 4.73
N ARG A 480 -6.61 -18.01 4.17
CA ARG A 480 -6.99 -17.03 3.16
C ARG A 480 -6.28 -17.19 1.83
N GLN A 481 -5.34 -18.14 1.73
CA GLN A 481 -4.64 -18.41 0.48
C GLN A 481 -5.64 -18.64 -0.65
N ASP A 482 -5.37 -18.04 -1.79
CA ASP A 482 -6.14 -18.19 -3.03
C ASP A 482 -7.62 -17.74 -2.98
N ASN A 483 -8.03 -17.00 -1.95
CA ASN A 483 -9.40 -16.45 -1.88
C ASN A 483 -9.71 -15.52 -3.07
N LEU A 484 -8.76 -14.72 -3.56
CA LEU A 484 -8.96 -13.94 -4.78
C LEU A 484 -9.24 -14.84 -5.99
N ALA A 485 -8.54 -15.96 -6.11
CA ALA A 485 -8.75 -16.91 -7.20
C ALA A 485 -10.18 -17.50 -7.12
N ALA A 486 -10.63 -17.86 -5.92
CA ALA A 486 -11.99 -18.32 -5.70
C ALA A 486 -13.05 -17.26 -6.05
N MET A 487 -12.80 -15.99 -5.70
CA MET A 487 -13.69 -14.87 -6.05
C MET A 487 -13.78 -14.67 -7.56
N LEU A 488 -12.65 -14.72 -8.28
CA LEU A 488 -12.61 -14.60 -9.73
C LEU A 488 -13.30 -15.79 -10.41
N HIS A 489 -13.12 -17.00 -9.89
CA HIS A 489 -13.80 -18.19 -10.41
C HIS A 489 -15.32 -18.10 -10.23
N ALA A 490 -15.80 -17.69 -9.05
CA ALA A 490 -17.22 -17.47 -8.81
C ALA A 490 -17.80 -16.42 -9.79
N LEU A 491 -17.09 -15.31 -9.99
CA LEU A 491 -17.48 -14.30 -10.96
C LEU A 491 -17.55 -14.88 -12.38
N ALA A 492 -16.57 -15.68 -12.80
CA ALA A 492 -16.55 -16.27 -14.13
C ALA A 492 -17.74 -17.21 -14.40
N LEU A 493 -18.27 -17.87 -13.36
CA LEU A 493 -19.48 -18.70 -13.47
C LEU A 493 -20.76 -17.87 -13.67
N ASP A 494 -20.80 -16.67 -13.11
CA ASP A 494 -21.96 -15.77 -13.17
C ASP A 494 -21.97 -14.90 -14.44
N LEU A 495 -20.83 -14.79 -15.13
CA LEU A 495 -20.71 -13.97 -16.33
C LEU A 495 -21.13 -14.74 -17.59
N PRO A 496 -21.76 -14.05 -18.57
CA PRO A 496 -22.05 -14.67 -19.86
C PRO A 496 -20.75 -15.13 -20.52
N CYS A 497 -20.68 -16.41 -20.90
CA CYS A 497 -19.49 -17.07 -21.43
C CYS A 497 -18.94 -16.33 -22.68
N SER A 498 -17.93 -15.50 -22.48
CA SER A 498 -17.23 -14.75 -23.51
C SER A 498 -15.92 -15.48 -23.86
N ALA A 499 -16.04 -16.69 -24.41
CA ALA A 499 -14.89 -17.37 -24.99
C ALA A 499 -14.42 -16.59 -26.23
N VAL A 500 -13.55 -15.61 -26.02
CA VAL A 500 -12.89 -14.89 -27.12
C VAL A 500 -11.40 -15.03 -26.90
N ASP A 501 -10.79 -15.84 -27.76
CA ASP A 501 -9.36 -15.85 -27.99
C ASP A 501 -8.99 -14.47 -28.55
N ARG A 502 -8.22 -13.69 -27.79
CA ARG A 502 -7.91 -12.29 -28.13
C ARG A 502 -6.54 -12.20 -28.80
N PRO A 503 -6.42 -11.54 -29.97
CA PRO A 503 -5.11 -11.16 -30.48
C PRO A 503 -4.41 -10.22 -29.48
N GLY A 504 -3.08 -10.31 -29.41
CA GLY A 504 -2.25 -9.51 -28.52
C GLY A 504 -2.58 -8.02 -28.61
N LEU A 505 -2.71 -7.37 -27.45
CA LEU A 505 -3.08 -5.94 -27.35
C LEU A 505 -2.21 -5.04 -28.23
N LEU A 506 -0.93 -5.33 -28.35
CA LEU A 506 0.02 -4.55 -29.17
C LEU A 506 -0.24 -4.67 -30.67
N ASP A 507 -0.59 -5.87 -31.15
CA ASP A 507 -0.88 -6.10 -32.57
C ASP A 507 -2.15 -5.35 -32.96
N SER A 508 -3.17 -5.42 -32.10
CA SER A 508 -4.44 -4.70 -32.27
C SER A 508 -4.27 -3.18 -32.27
N LEU A 509 -3.41 -2.63 -31.41
CA LEU A 509 -3.23 -1.17 -31.28
C LEU A 509 -2.32 -0.61 -32.38
N SER A 510 -1.26 -1.36 -32.76
CA SER A 510 -0.40 -0.99 -33.89
C SER A 510 -1.18 -0.95 -35.19
N ASN A 511 -2.10 -1.91 -35.42
CA ASN A 511 -2.99 -1.92 -36.57
C ASN A 511 -3.96 -0.73 -36.63
N ARG A 512 -4.19 -0.04 -35.51
CA ARG A 512 -5.02 1.17 -35.42
C ARG A 512 -4.21 2.47 -35.55
N GLY A 513 -2.91 2.39 -35.87
CA GLY A 513 -2.04 3.54 -36.05
C GLY A 513 -1.64 4.25 -34.75
N ILE A 514 -1.88 3.63 -33.59
CA ILE A 514 -1.46 4.18 -32.30
C ILE A 514 0.05 4.00 -32.17
N LYS A 515 0.78 5.13 -32.11
CA LYS A 515 2.23 5.13 -31.91
C LYS A 515 2.53 4.96 -30.43
N PHE A 516 3.29 3.91 -30.10
CA PHE A 516 3.78 3.71 -28.75
C PHE A 516 5.14 4.36 -28.57
N VAL A 517 5.30 5.07 -27.46
CA VAL A 517 6.62 5.43 -26.94
C VAL A 517 6.95 4.44 -25.83
N GLN A 518 8.00 3.65 -26.03
CA GLN A 518 8.55 2.81 -24.97
C GLN A 518 9.29 3.71 -23.99
N LEU A 519 8.89 3.65 -22.72
CA LEU A 519 9.55 4.38 -21.64
C LEU A 519 9.99 3.41 -20.56
N ASN A 520 11.17 3.62 -19.99
CA ASN A 520 11.48 3.05 -18.69
C ASN A 520 10.65 3.77 -17.61
N ILE A 521 10.32 3.10 -16.50
CA ILE A 521 9.70 3.76 -15.35
C ILE A 521 10.57 4.91 -14.82
N CYS A 522 11.89 4.76 -14.88
CA CYS A 522 12.88 5.80 -14.57
C CYS A 522 12.85 6.94 -15.60
N ASP A 523 12.54 6.64 -16.86
CA ASP A 523 12.28 7.67 -17.87
C ASP A 523 10.93 8.34 -17.62
N LEU A 524 9.93 7.67 -17.05
CA LEU A 524 8.73 8.34 -16.57
C LEU A 524 9.00 9.20 -15.32
N GLN A 525 10.13 8.99 -14.63
CA GLN A 525 10.66 9.86 -13.56
C GLN A 525 11.58 10.98 -14.10
N GLN A 526 12.21 10.81 -15.27
CA GLN A 526 13.20 11.74 -15.85
C GLN A 526 12.69 12.54 -17.07
N GLN A 527 11.80 11.95 -17.87
CA GLN A 527 10.97 12.54 -18.93
C GLN A 527 9.63 13.07 -18.41
N LEU A 528 9.47 13.12 -17.07
CA LEU A 528 8.68 14.19 -16.47
C LEU A 528 9.13 15.48 -17.14
N PRO A 529 8.22 16.32 -17.69
CA PRO A 529 8.61 17.64 -18.10
C PRO A 529 9.28 18.32 -16.90
N ALA A 530 10.56 18.65 -17.03
CA ALA A 530 11.16 19.70 -16.24
C ALA A 530 10.41 20.98 -16.63
N GLY A 531 9.34 21.27 -15.90
CA GLY A 531 8.44 22.37 -16.22
C GLY A 531 7.48 22.02 -17.35
N SER A 532 6.22 22.39 -17.10
CA SER A 532 5.30 22.92 -18.10
C SER A 532 6.00 23.42 -19.36
N ALA A 533 5.41 23.17 -20.54
CA ALA A 533 5.62 24.04 -21.70
C ALA A 533 5.72 25.50 -21.20
N GLU A 534 6.79 26.19 -21.60
CA GLU A 534 7.13 27.47 -21.00
C GLU A 534 5.93 28.40 -21.12
N PRO A 535 5.36 28.90 -20.00
CA PRO A 535 4.31 29.90 -20.09
C PRO A 535 4.83 31.05 -20.95
N PRO A 536 4.01 31.62 -21.85
CA PRO A 536 4.46 32.64 -22.79
C PRO A 536 5.19 33.73 -22.02
N LEU A 537 6.49 33.86 -22.28
CA LEU A 537 7.37 34.74 -21.54
C LEU A 537 6.94 36.19 -21.80
N HIS A 538 6.88 36.99 -20.73
CA HIS A 538 6.58 38.41 -20.88
C HIS A 538 7.71 39.15 -21.59
N LYS A 539 8.96 38.69 -21.40
CA LYS A 539 10.14 39.30 -22.00
C LYS A 539 11.29 38.30 -22.11
N HIS A 540 11.89 38.23 -23.30
CA HIS A 540 13.25 37.70 -23.47
C HIS A 540 14.24 38.85 -23.44
N PHE A 541 15.33 38.69 -22.70
CA PHE A 541 16.42 39.65 -22.76
C PHE A 541 17.33 39.33 -23.95
N SER A 542 17.62 40.34 -24.78
CA SER A 542 18.56 40.21 -25.90
C SER A 542 20.01 39.98 -25.44
N SER A 543 20.32 40.32 -24.19
CA SER A 543 21.53 39.98 -23.45
C SER A 543 21.18 39.65 -22.00
N PRO A 544 21.88 38.73 -21.30
CA PRO A 544 21.54 38.38 -19.94
C PRO A 544 21.56 39.59 -19.00
N ALA A 545 20.43 39.85 -18.34
CA ALA A 545 20.29 40.88 -17.31
C ALA A 545 20.91 40.39 -16.00
N CYS A 546 21.68 41.24 -15.32
CA CYS A 546 22.34 40.88 -14.07
C CYS A 546 21.52 41.41 -12.88
N TYR A 547 21.11 40.53 -11.97
CA TYR A 547 20.41 40.89 -10.75
C TYR A 547 21.28 40.62 -9.52
N ARG A 548 21.22 41.47 -8.50
CA ARG A 548 21.85 41.22 -7.20
C ARG A 548 20.82 40.78 -6.17
N VAL A 549 21.15 39.75 -5.38
CA VAL A 549 20.31 39.28 -4.28
C VAL A 549 20.37 40.26 -3.11
N LEU A 550 19.24 40.87 -2.76
CA LEU A 550 19.11 41.80 -1.63
C LEU A 550 18.59 41.15 -0.36
N HIS A 551 17.72 40.15 -0.46
CA HIS A 551 17.11 39.52 0.71
C HIS A 551 18.11 38.68 1.51
N ARG A 552 18.04 38.77 2.85
CA ARG A 552 18.91 38.01 3.77
C ARG A 552 18.14 36.85 4.42
N PRO A 553 18.76 35.68 4.61
CA PRO A 553 20.15 35.35 4.23
C PRO A 553 20.33 34.96 2.76
N TYR A 554 19.25 34.59 2.07
CA TYR A 554 19.27 34.11 0.67
C TYR A 554 17.89 34.30 0.00
N VAL A 555 17.83 34.08 -1.30
CA VAL A 555 16.60 33.89 -2.09
C VAL A 555 16.51 32.44 -2.55
N LEU A 556 15.30 31.88 -2.60
CA LEU A 556 15.04 30.51 -3.07
C LEU A 556 14.99 30.48 -4.60
N LEU A 557 15.75 29.58 -5.21
CA LEU A 557 15.73 29.29 -6.65
C LEU A 557 14.78 28.12 -6.91
N ARG A 558 13.80 28.30 -7.79
CA ARG A 558 12.69 27.36 -7.97
C ARG A 558 12.60 26.79 -9.38
N ALA A 559 11.94 25.64 -9.50
CA ALA A 559 11.74 24.94 -10.78
C ALA A 559 10.76 25.66 -11.73
N ALA A 560 9.93 26.57 -11.22
CA ALA A 560 8.96 27.34 -11.99
C ALA A 560 8.73 28.71 -11.33
N PRO A 561 8.18 29.72 -12.06
CA PRO A 561 7.90 31.06 -11.54
C PRO A 561 6.65 31.06 -10.64
N SER A 562 6.72 30.31 -9.54
CA SER A 562 5.66 30.14 -8.56
C SER A 562 6.24 29.88 -7.18
N VAL A 563 5.65 30.50 -6.17
CA VAL A 563 6.03 30.31 -4.76
C VAL A 563 5.74 28.89 -4.26
N MET A 564 4.90 28.14 -4.96
CA MET A 564 4.56 26.75 -4.65
C MET A 564 5.46 25.74 -5.39
N ALA A 565 6.31 26.19 -6.31
CA ALA A 565 7.19 25.32 -7.08
C ALA A 565 8.34 24.75 -6.23
N GLU A 566 8.82 23.57 -6.63
CA GLU A 566 9.98 22.90 -6.01
C GLU A 566 11.16 23.87 -5.88
N VAL A 567 11.78 23.90 -4.71
CA VAL A 567 13.03 24.64 -4.47
C VAL A 567 14.17 23.76 -4.97
N LEU A 568 14.89 24.27 -5.96
CA LEU A 568 16.02 23.56 -6.56
C LEU A 568 17.35 23.96 -5.91
N SER A 569 17.48 25.22 -5.48
CA SER A 569 18.71 25.74 -4.87
C SER A 569 18.42 27.04 -4.09
N ILE A 570 19.46 27.65 -3.52
CA ILE A 570 19.42 28.96 -2.85
C ILE A 570 20.48 29.88 -3.43
N ALA A 571 20.21 31.19 -3.44
CA ALA A 571 21.15 32.23 -3.83
C ALA A 571 21.42 33.16 -2.63
N PRO A 572 22.62 33.14 -2.02
CA PRO A 572 22.93 33.97 -0.86
C PRO A 572 22.86 35.48 -1.14
N HIS A 573 22.61 36.27 -0.09
CA HIS A 573 22.67 37.73 -0.14
C HIS A 573 23.99 38.22 -0.76
N GLY A 574 23.89 39.16 -1.70
CA GLY A 574 25.02 39.73 -2.43
C GLY A 574 25.44 38.96 -3.69
N GLN A 575 24.94 37.73 -3.91
CA GLN A 575 25.22 36.99 -5.13
C GLN A 575 24.60 37.69 -6.37
N SER A 576 25.32 37.68 -7.48
CA SER A 576 24.82 38.11 -8.79
C SER A 576 24.20 36.94 -9.56
N LEU A 577 23.00 37.14 -10.09
CA LEU A 577 22.24 36.19 -10.90
C LEU A 577 22.13 36.74 -12.32
N TYR A 578 22.70 36.03 -13.30
CA TYR A 578 22.53 36.35 -14.71
C TYR A 578 21.25 35.70 -15.21
N CYS A 579 20.34 36.50 -15.76
CA CYS A 579 18.99 36.08 -16.11
C CYS A 579 18.69 36.38 -17.58
N ASP A 580 18.00 35.48 -18.28
CA ASP A 580 17.76 35.58 -19.73
C ASP A 580 16.27 35.79 -20.09
N ALA A 581 15.37 35.70 -19.11
CA ALA A 581 13.95 35.97 -19.27
C ALA A 581 13.27 36.47 -17.99
N GLU A 582 12.11 37.10 -18.15
CA GLU A 582 11.24 37.53 -17.05
C GLU A 582 9.78 37.12 -17.30
N LEU A 583 9.09 36.71 -16.23
CA LEU A 583 7.67 36.38 -16.24
C LEU A 583 7.03 36.74 -14.89
N ASN A 584 6.06 37.66 -14.89
CA ASN A 584 5.21 37.98 -13.72
C ASN A 584 6.02 38.29 -12.43
N GLY A 585 7.10 39.08 -12.55
CA GLY A 585 7.96 39.42 -11.42
C GLY A 585 8.95 38.31 -11.01
N TRP A 586 9.09 37.26 -11.82
CA TRP A 586 10.14 36.25 -11.69
C TRP A 586 11.16 36.38 -12.81
N VAL A 587 12.43 36.14 -12.49
CA VAL A 587 13.53 36.11 -13.45
C VAL A 587 14.09 34.71 -13.58
N ARG A 588 14.43 34.32 -14.81
CA ARG A 588 14.97 33.00 -15.14
C ARG A 588 16.48 33.08 -15.29
N LEU A 589 17.23 32.22 -14.60
CA LEU A 589 18.69 32.18 -14.69
C LEU A 589 19.14 31.73 -16.10
N SER A 590 20.19 32.35 -16.64
CA SER A 590 20.76 32.00 -17.94
C SER A 590 21.46 30.64 -17.90
N ALA A 591 21.42 29.90 -19.01
CA ALA A 591 22.06 28.59 -19.13
C ALA A 591 23.57 28.61 -18.79
N THR A 592 24.26 29.70 -19.13
CA THR A 592 25.68 29.93 -18.83
C THR A 592 25.98 30.08 -17.33
N ALA A 593 25.01 30.49 -16.51
CA ALA A 593 25.17 30.58 -15.07
C ALA A 593 25.01 29.23 -14.35
N LEU A 594 24.59 28.18 -15.07
CA LEU A 594 24.22 26.87 -14.52
C LEU A 594 25.29 25.78 -14.76
N GLU A 595 26.43 26.11 -15.40
CA GLU A 595 27.48 25.15 -15.82
C GLU A 595 28.21 24.40 -14.69
N GLY A 596 27.86 24.61 -13.42
CA GLY A 596 28.39 23.88 -12.26
C GLY A 596 27.45 22.85 -11.62
N HIS A 597 26.22 22.70 -12.11
CA HIS A 597 25.17 21.86 -11.49
C HIS A 597 24.62 20.88 -12.54
N GLY A 598 24.94 19.59 -12.41
CA GLY A 598 24.51 18.55 -13.35
C GLY A 598 23.00 18.56 -13.65
N ALA A 599 22.63 18.11 -14.87
CA ALA A 599 21.30 18.19 -15.49
C ALA A 599 20.67 19.60 -15.41
N ILE A 600 20.75 20.35 -16.53
CA ILE A 600 20.33 21.77 -16.65
C ILE A 600 18.82 21.92 -16.37
N ARG A 601 18.45 22.12 -15.10
CA ARG A 601 17.10 22.56 -14.72
C ARG A 601 17.07 24.08 -14.73
N ARG A 602 16.19 24.69 -15.53
CA ARG A 602 15.99 26.15 -15.55
C ARG A 602 15.48 26.60 -14.18
N MET A 603 16.17 27.55 -13.56
CA MET A 603 15.83 28.07 -12.24
C MET A 603 15.20 29.45 -12.33
N TRP A 604 14.23 29.70 -11.47
CA TRP A 604 13.52 30.96 -11.36
C TRP A 604 13.70 31.58 -9.98
N ALA A 605 13.87 32.90 -9.93
CA ALA A 605 13.96 33.68 -8.70
C ALA A 605 12.91 34.79 -8.71
N LEU A 606 12.21 35.00 -7.60
CA LEU A 606 11.23 36.07 -7.45
C LEU A 606 11.94 37.40 -7.23
N VAL A 607 11.58 38.44 -7.98
CA VAL A 607 12.19 39.78 -7.89
C VAL A 607 11.63 40.56 -6.71
N ASP A 608 10.30 40.55 -6.54
CA ASP A 608 9.60 41.26 -5.48
C ASP A 608 8.74 40.31 -4.63
N GLY A 609 9.11 40.17 -3.36
CA GLY A 609 8.45 39.35 -2.37
C GLY A 609 7.48 40.13 -1.48
N ALA A 610 7.07 41.36 -1.83
CA ALA A 610 6.14 42.17 -1.04
C ALA A 610 4.82 41.43 -0.75
N ALA A 611 4.29 40.67 -1.72
CA ALA A 611 3.10 39.84 -1.52
C ALA A 611 3.28 38.71 -0.48
N LEU A 612 4.52 38.36 -0.16
CA LEU A 612 4.91 37.38 0.86
C LEU A 612 5.39 38.05 2.16
N GLY A 613 5.35 39.37 2.25
CA GLY A 613 5.87 40.14 3.39
C GLY A 613 7.40 40.23 3.43
N LEU A 614 8.10 39.93 2.33
CA LEU A 614 9.58 39.86 2.30
C LEU A 614 10.25 41.09 1.66
N GLY A 615 9.45 41.99 1.05
CA GLY A 615 9.93 43.15 0.31
C GLY A 615 10.69 42.79 -0.97
N LEU A 616 11.46 43.73 -1.51
CA LEU A 616 12.24 43.52 -2.72
C LEU A 616 13.36 42.49 -2.48
N LEU A 617 13.39 41.45 -3.32
CA LEU A 617 14.31 40.32 -3.16
C LEU A 617 15.55 40.45 -4.04
N LEU A 618 15.38 40.97 -5.26
CA LEU A 618 16.42 41.15 -6.26
C LEU A 618 16.44 42.59 -6.79
N GLN A 619 17.62 43.10 -7.12
CA GLN A 619 17.79 44.39 -7.77
C GLN A 619 18.51 44.22 -9.11
N LEU A 620 17.94 44.76 -10.18
CA LEU A 620 18.61 44.82 -11.49
C LEU A 620 19.83 45.76 -11.41
N LEU A 621 20.98 45.29 -11.90
CA LEU A 621 22.26 46.02 -11.92
C LEU A 621 22.50 46.77 -13.23
#